data_AF-A0A932D662-F1
#
_entry.id   AF-A0A932D662-F1
#
_cell.length_a   1.000
_cell.length_b   1.000
_cell.length_c   1.000
_cell.angle_alpha   90.00
_cell.angle_beta   90.00
_cell.angle_gamma   90.00
#
_symmetry.space_group_name_H-M   'P 1'
#
loop_
_entity.id
_entity.type
_entity.pdbx_description
1 polymer ?
#
loop_
_entity_poly.entity_id
_entity_poly.type
_entity_poly.pdbx_seq_one_letter_code
_entity_poly.pdbx_strand_id
1 'polypeptide(L)'
;MTPRDKLQLAYELAFHPPRLNATWNDWDHGRVTDVTLLRETIQWALTLHQRLPETPAASLRALRRLALYQATSRLYRMPTMLRRFRERLGGTETIPEEVPAWMVRDIGLPIFGRVRSGAEAAPMESNTNEPAFV
;
A
#
# COMPACT_ATOMS: atom_id res chain seq x y z
N MET A 1 1.21 -3.53 14.10
CA MET A 1 0.33 -3.59 12.91
C MET A 1 -0.37 -4.94 12.88
N THR A 2 -1.67 -5.02 12.59
CA THR A 2 -2.36 -6.33 12.51
C THR A 2 -2.08 -7.04 11.17
N PRO A 3 -2.26 -8.37 11.05
CA PRO A 3 -2.11 -9.07 9.78
C PRO A 3 -3.04 -8.54 8.67
N ARG A 4 -4.22 -8.06 9.05
CA ARG A 4 -5.19 -7.45 8.12
C ARG A 4 -4.68 -6.12 7.59
N ASP A 5 -4.14 -5.26 8.44
CA ASP A 5 -3.59 -3.96 8.05
C ASP A 5 -2.37 -4.14 7.15
N LYS A 6 -1.55 -5.15 7.44
CA LYS A 6 -0.41 -5.51 6.60
C LYS A 6 -0.83 -5.98 5.22
N LEU A 7 -1.88 -6.80 5.15
CA LEU A 7 -2.43 -7.23 3.87
C LEU A 7 -2.99 -6.04 3.08
N GLN A 8 -3.72 -5.14 3.74
CA GLN A 8 -4.21 -3.90 3.12
C GLN A 8 -3.05 -3.08 2.53
N LEU A 9 -2.00 -2.84 3.32
CA LEU A 9 -0.82 -2.10 2.87
C LEU A 9 -0.12 -2.81 1.69
N ALA A 10 -0.01 -4.14 1.72
CA ALA A 10 0.55 -4.91 0.62
C ALA A 10 -0.26 -4.75 -0.68
N TYR A 11 -1.60 -4.71 -0.61
CA TYR A 11 -2.46 -4.42 -1.76
C TYR A 11 -2.21 -3.02 -2.32
N GLU A 12 -2.12 -2.02 -1.44
CA GLU A 12 -1.82 -0.65 -1.86
C GLU A 12 -0.44 -0.55 -2.52
N LEU A 13 0.59 -1.18 -1.95
CA LEU A 13 1.93 -1.17 -2.53
C LEU A 13 2.00 -1.96 -3.85
N ALA A 14 1.23 -3.04 -4.00
CA ALA A 14 1.18 -3.83 -5.23
C ALA A 14 0.46 -3.10 -6.37
N PHE A 15 -0.60 -2.35 -6.06
CA PHE A 15 -1.57 -1.92 -7.07
C PHE A 15 -1.88 -0.42 -7.10
N HIS A 16 -1.32 0.38 -6.18
CA HIS A 16 -1.48 1.84 -6.14
C HIS A 16 -0.12 2.57 -6.31
N PRO A 17 0.26 2.92 -7.56
CA PRO A 17 1.54 3.56 -7.87
C PRO A 17 1.94 4.76 -6.99
N PRO A 18 1.05 5.72 -6.65
CA PRO A 18 1.42 6.82 -5.78
C PRO A 18 1.84 6.35 -4.37
N ARG A 19 1.24 5.25 -3.88
CA ARG A 19 1.59 4.69 -2.58
C ARG A 19 2.99 4.08 -2.64
N LEU A 20 3.26 3.25 -3.65
CA LEU A 20 4.58 2.64 -3.83
C LEU A 20 5.68 3.70 -3.98
N ASN A 21 5.44 4.73 -4.79
CA ASN A 21 6.38 5.83 -4.97
C ASN A 21 6.64 6.60 -3.67
N ALA A 22 5.58 6.94 -2.92
CA ALA A 22 5.72 7.62 -1.65
C ALA A 22 6.53 6.79 -0.65
N THR A 23 6.20 5.50 -0.52
CA THR A 23 6.92 4.58 0.38
C THR A 23 8.37 4.37 -0.03
N TRP A 24 8.66 4.28 -1.33
CA TRP A 24 10.03 4.25 -1.83
C TRP A 24 10.79 5.50 -1.40
N ASN A 25 10.22 6.68 -1.65
CA ASN A 25 10.85 7.96 -1.31
C ASN A 25 11.07 8.08 0.20
N ASP A 26 10.12 7.71 1.03
CA ASP A 26 10.28 7.76 2.49
C ASP A 26 11.40 6.84 2.97
N TRP A 27 11.50 5.63 2.41
CA TRP A 27 12.60 4.72 2.73
C TRP A 27 13.95 5.27 2.27
N ASP A 28 14.04 5.77 1.04
CA ASP A 28 15.29 6.30 0.45
C ASP A 28 15.83 7.51 1.23
N HIS A 29 14.94 8.32 1.80
CA HIS A 29 15.31 9.46 2.66
C HIS A 29 15.45 9.09 4.15
N GLY A 30 15.43 7.80 4.51
CA GLY A 30 15.59 7.34 5.89
C GLY A 30 14.42 7.70 6.83
N ARG A 31 13.24 8.01 6.29
CA ARG A 31 12.02 8.36 7.07
C ARG A 31 11.21 7.13 7.49
N VAL A 32 11.60 5.94 7.04
CA VAL A 32 10.97 4.67 7.47
C VAL A 32 11.69 4.14 8.70
N THR A 33 10.95 4.04 9.81
CA THR A 33 11.46 3.54 11.09
C THR A 33 11.52 2.02 11.19
N ASP A 34 10.58 1.31 10.57
CA ASP A 34 10.52 -0.17 10.61
C ASP A 34 10.79 -0.78 9.23
N VAL A 35 12.08 -0.98 8.94
CA VAL A 35 12.56 -1.56 7.68
C VAL A 35 12.18 -3.05 7.57
N THR A 36 12.09 -3.77 8.69
CA THR A 36 11.72 -5.18 8.72
C THR A 36 10.28 -5.35 8.28
N LEU A 37 9.36 -4.58 8.87
CA LEU A 37 7.94 -4.59 8.48
C LEU A 37 7.76 -4.18 7.02
N LEU A 38 8.50 -3.18 6.55
CA LEU A 38 8.48 -2.77 5.15
C LEU A 38 8.92 -3.92 4.24
N ARG A 39 10.04 -4.59 4.55
CA ARG A 39 10.54 -5.74 3.78
C ARG A 39 9.49 -6.84 3.66
N GLU A 40 8.88 -7.24 4.78
CA GLU A 40 7.85 -8.28 4.76
C GLU A 40 6.61 -7.86 3.96
N THR A 41 6.24 -6.57 4.02
CA THR A 41 5.10 -6.05 3.27
C THR A 41 5.39 -5.99 1.77
N ILE A 42 6.62 -5.64 1.37
CA ILE A 42 7.08 -5.70 -0.03
C ILE A 42 7.08 -7.13 -0.54
N GLN A 43 7.48 -8.10 0.30
CA GLN A 43 7.38 -9.52 -0.05
C GLN A 43 5.92 -9.92 -0.31
N TRP A 44 4.98 -9.51 0.54
CA TRP A 44 3.55 -9.76 0.33
C TRP A 44 3.03 -9.07 -0.95
N ALA A 45 3.45 -7.83 -1.22
CA ALA A 45 3.08 -7.12 -2.44
C ALA A 45 3.58 -7.85 -3.70
N LEU A 46 4.80 -8.40 -3.67
CA LEU A 46 5.33 -9.23 -4.75
C LEU A 46 4.57 -10.55 -4.91
N THR A 47 4.21 -11.19 -3.80
CA THR A 47 3.36 -12.39 -3.81
C THR A 47 2.03 -12.12 -4.50
N LEU A 48 1.41 -10.96 -4.31
CA LEU A 48 0.15 -10.59 -4.97
C LEU A 48 0.24 -10.48 -6.50
N HIS A 49 1.44 -10.43 -7.10
CA HIS A 49 1.65 -10.45 -8.54
C HIS A 49 1.86 -11.86 -9.12
N GLN A 50 1.87 -12.89 -8.28
CA GLN A 50 2.02 -14.27 -8.70
C GLN A 50 0.74 -14.81 -9.33
N ARG A 51 0.79 -16.05 -9.81
CA ARG A 51 -0.36 -16.69 -10.44
C ARG A 51 -1.52 -16.78 -9.45
N LEU A 52 -2.75 -16.57 -9.93
CA LEU A 52 -3.94 -16.72 -9.09
C LEU A 52 -4.07 -18.19 -8.65
N PRO A 53 -4.59 -18.46 -7.44
CA PRO A 53 -4.74 -19.82 -6.96
C PRO A 53 -5.72 -20.61 -7.84
N GLU A 54 -5.39 -21.86 -8.12
CA GLU A 54 -6.25 -22.73 -8.92
C GLU A 54 -7.48 -23.24 -8.15
N THR A 55 -7.35 -23.38 -6.83
CA THR A 55 -8.38 -23.96 -5.97
C THR A 55 -9.41 -22.93 -5.50
N PRO A 56 -10.68 -23.32 -5.29
CA PRO A 56 -11.81 -22.41 -5.04
C PRO A 56 -11.83 -21.81 -3.62
N ALA A 57 -10.72 -21.79 -2.90
CA ALA A 57 -10.65 -21.28 -1.53
C ALA A 57 -10.86 -19.75 -1.42
N ALA A 58 -10.97 -19.05 -2.55
CA ALA A 58 -11.22 -17.62 -2.63
C ALA A 58 -12.51 -17.29 -3.39
N SER A 59 -13.16 -16.19 -3.03
CA SER A 59 -14.38 -15.76 -3.71
C SER A 59 -14.10 -15.33 -5.15
N LEU A 60 -15.00 -15.68 -6.08
CA LEU A 60 -14.89 -15.33 -7.50
C LEU A 60 -14.74 -13.81 -7.71
N ARG A 61 -15.42 -13.01 -6.90
CA ARG A 61 -15.35 -11.55 -6.94
C ARG A 61 -13.95 -11.03 -6.56
N ALA A 62 -13.35 -11.58 -5.50
CA ALA A 62 -12.01 -11.22 -5.09
C ALA A 62 -10.97 -11.63 -6.15
N LEU A 63 -11.11 -12.82 -6.74
CA LEU A 63 -10.25 -13.29 -7.83
C LEU A 63 -10.31 -12.37 -9.05
N ARG A 64 -11.52 -12.03 -9.52
CA ARG A 64 -11.71 -11.11 -10.65
C ARG A 64 -11.10 -9.73 -10.39
N ARG A 65 -11.29 -9.20 -9.17
CA ARG A 65 -10.70 -7.91 -8.78
C ARG A 65 -9.18 -7.97 -8.77
N LEU A 66 -8.60 -9.01 -8.16
CA LEU A 66 -7.16 -9.19 -8.12
C LEU A 66 -6.57 -9.34 -9.53
N ALA A 67 -7.21 -10.11 -10.41
CA ALA A 67 -6.81 -10.24 -11.81
C ALA A 67 -6.76 -8.88 -12.53
N LEU A 68 -7.79 -8.05 -12.33
CA LEU A 68 -7.85 -6.70 -12.90
C LEU A 68 -6.73 -5.81 -12.38
N TYR A 69 -6.46 -5.85 -11.07
CA TYR A 69 -5.36 -5.11 -10.47
C TYR A 69 -4.00 -5.58 -11.00
N GLN A 70 -3.78 -6.89 -11.11
CA GLN A 70 -2.55 -7.45 -11.69
C GLN A 70 -2.36 -6.97 -13.13
N ALA A 71 -3.39 -7.01 -13.97
CA ALA A 71 -3.33 -6.52 -15.34
C ALA A 71 -2.99 -5.02 -15.39
N THR A 72 -3.67 -4.21 -14.58
CA THR A 72 -3.51 -2.74 -14.55
C THR A 72 -2.11 -2.34 -14.05
N SER A 73 -1.58 -3.04 -13.04
CA SER A 73 -0.26 -2.76 -12.46
C SER A 73 0.90 -2.89 -13.45
N ARG A 74 0.74 -3.70 -14.50
CA ARG A 74 1.75 -3.89 -15.55
C ARG A 74 1.95 -2.65 -16.40
N LEU A 75 0.90 -1.84 -16.59
CA LEU A 75 0.98 -0.55 -17.30
C LEU A 75 1.97 0.40 -16.61
N TYR A 76 2.07 0.31 -15.28
CA TYR A 76 2.93 1.13 -14.45
C TYR A 76 4.24 0.43 -14.05
N ARG A 77 4.53 -0.76 -14.59
CA ARG A 77 5.73 -1.57 -14.26
C ARG A 77 5.90 -1.85 -12.76
N MET A 78 4.80 -1.91 -11.99
CA MET A 78 4.82 -2.12 -10.53
C MET A 78 5.61 -3.36 -10.10
N PRO A 79 5.48 -4.55 -10.74
CA PRO A 79 6.24 -5.73 -10.33
C PRO A 79 7.75 -5.55 -10.42
N THR A 80 8.23 -4.79 -11.40
CA THR A 80 9.66 -4.48 -11.56
C THR A 80 10.15 -3.55 -10.46
N MET A 81 9.37 -2.52 -10.12
CA MET A 81 9.72 -1.60 -9.05
C MET A 81 9.76 -2.31 -7.69
N LEU A 82 8.78 -3.16 -7.40
CA LEU A 82 8.75 -3.96 -6.18
C LEU A 82 9.94 -4.92 -6.06
N ARG A 83 10.36 -5.56 -7.16
CA ARG A 83 11.56 -6.43 -7.18
C ARG A 83 12.82 -5.64 -6.82
N ARG A 84 13.01 -4.48 -7.45
CA ARG A 84 14.11 -3.56 -7.11
C ARG A 84 14.06 -3.11 -5.66
N PHE A 85 12.86 -2.85 -5.14
CA PHE A 85 12.70 -2.44 -3.75
C PHE A 85 13.11 -3.57 -2.81
N ARG A 86 12.67 -4.80 -3.09
CA ARG A 86 13.08 -5.98 -2.32
C ARG A 86 14.60 -6.17 -2.32
N GLU A 87 15.23 -6.08 -3.50
CA GLU A 87 16.69 -6.20 -3.63
C GLU A 87 17.42 -5.15 -2.76
N ARG A 88 16.96 -3.90 -2.81
CA ARG A 88 17.51 -2.80 -2.00
C ARG A 88 17.30 -2.98 -0.50
N LEU A 89 16.18 -3.59 -0.11
CA LEU A 89 15.90 -3.95 1.28
C LEU A 89 16.65 -5.21 1.75
N GLY A 90 17.39 -5.90 0.86
CA GLY A 90 18.10 -7.14 1.17
C GLY A 90 17.17 -8.35 1.35
N GLY A 91 15.98 -8.33 0.75
CA GLY A 91 15.03 -9.44 0.83
C GLY A 91 15.44 -10.63 -0.06
N THR A 92 15.79 -11.75 0.56
CA THR A 92 16.20 -12.99 -0.12
C THR A 92 15.12 -14.08 -0.11
N GLU A 93 13.96 -13.80 0.48
CA GLU A 93 12.90 -14.78 0.64
C GLU A 93 12.33 -15.23 -0.71
N THR A 94 12.08 -16.54 -0.82
CA THR A 94 11.43 -17.14 -1.98
C THR A 94 10.00 -16.64 -2.08
N ILE A 95 9.62 -16.18 -3.27
CA ILE A 95 8.23 -15.81 -3.56
C ILE A 95 7.53 -17.09 -4.02
N PRO A 96 6.36 -17.44 -3.45
CA PRO A 96 5.60 -18.59 -3.92
C PRO A 96 5.20 -18.43 -5.40
N GLU A 97 4.97 -19.53 -6.10
CA GLU A 97 4.54 -19.52 -7.51
C GLU A 97 3.09 -19.01 -7.69
N GLU A 98 2.26 -19.21 -6.67
CA GLU A 98 0.87 -18.79 -6.62
C GLU A 98 0.62 -17.82 -5.47
N VAL A 99 -0.39 -16.97 -5.63
CA VAL A 99 -0.97 -16.17 -4.56
C VAL A 99 -1.67 -17.11 -3.58
N PRO A 100 -1.24 -17.17 -2.30
CA PRO A 100 -1.93 -17.96 -1.29
C PRO A 100 -3.38 -17.53 -1.13
N ALA A 101 -4.31 -18.49 -1.02
CA ALA A 101 -5.75 -18.21 -0.97
C ALA A 101 -6.16 -17.22 0.14
N TRP A 102 -5.47 -17.22 1.29
CA TRP A 102 -5.74 -16.31 2.41
C TRP A 102 -5.43 -14.83 2.08
N MET A 103 -4.57 -14.57 1.09
CA MET A 103 -4.23 -13.22 0.61
C MET A 103 -5.27 -12.70 -0.39
N VAL A 104 -6.08 -13.57 -1.00
CA VAL A 104 -7.08 -13.17 -1.99
C VAL A 104 -8.32 -12.64 -1.27
N ARG A 105 -8.50 -11.32 -1.27
CA ARG A 105 -9.57 -10.61 -0.56
C ARG A 105 -10.17 -9.53 -1.46
N ASP A 106 -11.46 -9.24 -1.27
CA ASP A 106 -12.14 -8.14 -1.96
C ASP A 106 -11.74 -6.79 -1.35
N ILE A 107 -10.48 -6.39 -1.57
CA ILE A 107 -9.89 -5.15 -1.04
C ILE A 107 -10.05 -4.02 -2.06
N GLY A 108 -10.70 -2.94 -1.63
CA GLY A 108 -10.72 -1.68 -2.36
C GLY A 108 -9.38 -0.96 -2.26
N LEU A 109 -8.91 -0.39 -3.37
CA LEU A 109 -7.76 0.49 -3.38
C LEU A 109 -8.20 1.94 -3.17
N PRO A 110 -7.35 2.80 -2.58
CA PRO A 110 -7.58 4.23 -2.55
C PRO A 110 -7.81 4.79 -3.96
N ILE A 111 -8.68 5.79 -4.07
CA ILE A 111 -8.97 6.46 -5.34
C ILE A 111 -7.78 7.36 -5.70
N PHE A 112 -7.24 7.20 -6.91
CA PHE A 112 -6.21 8.08 -7.43
C PHE A 112 -6.65 9.55 -7.39
N GLY A 113 -5.78 10.43 -6.89
CA GLY A 113 -5.97 11.87 -6.97
C GLY A 113 -6.79 12.53 -5.86
N ARG A 114 -7.11 11.82 -4.76
CA ARG A 114 -7.69 12.46 -3.57
C ARG A 114 -6.75 12.42 -2.37
N VAL A 115 -5.77 13.31 -2.38
CA VAL A 115 -5.07 13.73 -1.16
C VAL A 115 -5.83 14.96 -0.63
N ARG A 116 -6.73 14.77 0.34
CA ARG A 116 -7.05 15.86 1.26
C ARG A 116 -6.19 15.67 2.49
N SER A 117 -4.93 16.09 2.38
CA SER A 117 -4.16 16.47 3.56
C SER A 117 -4.68 17.84 4.01
N GLY A 118 -5.02 17.99 5.28
CA GLY A 118 -5.35 19.30 5.88
C GLY A 118 -6.84 19.53 6.16
N ALA A 119 -7.42 18.75 7.06
CA ALA A 119 -8.39 19.32 8.02
C ALA A 119 -7.71 19.29 9.39
N GLU A 120 -6.55 19.95 9.45
CA GLU A 120 -6.01 20.43 10.72
C GLU A 120 -6.94 21.56 11.13
N ALA A 121 -7.73 21.32 12.18
CA ALA A 121 -8.57 22.33 12.78
C ALA A 121 -7.67 23.51 13.17
N ALA A 122 -7.81 24.63 12.45
CA ALA A 122 -7.26 25.89 12.91
C ALA A 122 -7.75 26.11 14.35
N PRO A 123 -6.87 26.39 15.33
CA PRO A 123 -7.32 26.86 16.61
C PRO A 123 -7.97 28.22 16.36
N MET A 124 -9.26 28.29 16.64
CA MET A 124 -10.03 29.53 16.61
C MET A 124 -9.55 30.37 17.80
N GLU A 125 -8.49 31.15 17.61
CA GLU A 125 -8.09 32.19 18.56
C GLU A 125 -9.20 33.24 18.60
N SER A 126 -10.10 33.12 19.58
CA SER A 126 -11.02 34.18 19.97
C SER A 126 -10.25 35.24 20.74
N ASN A 127 -9.60 36.15 20.03
CA ASN A 127 -9.05 37.36 20.61
C ASN A 127 -10.14 38.45 20.60
N THR A 128 -11.03 38.41 21.59
CA THR A 128 -11.94 39.54 21.87
C THR A 128 -11.15 40.55 22.69
N ASN A 129 -10.47 41.45 21.99
CA ASN A 129 -9.91 42.65 22.59
C ASN A 129 -11.08 43.63 22.83
N GLU A 130 -11.39 43.88 24.09
CA GLU A 130 -12.15 45.05 24.52
C GLU A 130 -11.53 46.33 23.95
N PRO A 131 -12.35 47.36 23.71
CA PRO A 131 -11.93 48.67 24.19
C PRO A 131 -12.95 49.24 25.16
N ALA A 132 -12.44 49.54 26.35
CA ALA A 132 -13.04 50.45 27.30
C ALA A 132 -12.88 51.92 26.84
N PHE A 133 -13.83 52.76 27.26
CA PHE A 133 -13.88 54.24 27.23
C PHE A 133 -14.17 54.87 25.85
N VAL A 134 -15.07 55.84 25.69
CA VAL A 134 -15.51 56.96 26.58
C VAL A 134 -17.02 57.17 26.47
#